data_AF-A0A972LP11-F1
#
_entry.id   AF-A0A972LP11-F1
#
_cell.length_a   1.000
_cell.length_b   1.000
_cell.length_c   1.000
_cell.angle_alpha   90.00
_cell.angle_beta   90.00
_cell.angle_gamma   90.00
#
_symmetry.space_group_name_H-M   'P 1'
#
loop_
_entity.id
_entity.type
_entity.pdbx_description
1 polymer ?
#
loop_
_entity_poly.entity_id
_entity_poly.type
_entity_poly.pdbx_seq_one_letter_code
_entity_poly.pdbx_strand_id
1 'polypeptide(L)'
;MKLSSGTRIDIKAHRTSSPHLPFVGSNLPLFTYNLPSIGPFIGRMLTPVPSLRPKPIPSHLNSHAGQQQGFTLMEVMVTLAIVGILATLAVPNWGEFVRNSRISSTTNNFIGAMNLARVEAIKRGVNVILCRSDSSTTAAPTCGGTANTWSEGWLIYALPGVANQRDYRDTAVLPDLLPDTLIAVGPPTENITILSNTNGNRWLAFNPDGSLDETGEATYQVCGKAGSTGRGITVSLVGRPNVSNYSLSCSY
;
A
#
# COMPACT_ATOMS: atom_id res chain seq x y z
N MET A 1 45.65 51.55 -32.69
CA MET A 1 46.72 51.35 -31.68
C MET A 1 46.07 51.39 -30.30
N LYS A 2 46.48 50.50 -29.39
CA LYS A 2 45.88 50.10 -28.08
C LYS A 2 44.77 49.04 -28.20
N LEU A 3 45.09 47.74 -28.19
CA LEU A 3 45.61 46.85 -27.12
C LEU A 3 44.60 46.54 -26.00
N SER A 4 44.16 45.28 -26.07
CA SER A 4 43.71 44.35 -25.03
C SER A 4 44.19 44.62 -23.60
N SER A 5 43.26 44.50 -22.65
CA SER A 5 43.47 44.07 -21.25
C SER A 5 42.07 43.79 -20.70
N GLY A 6 41.69 42.65 -20.16
CA GLY A 6 42.43 41.63 -19.43
C GLY A 6 41.54 41.24 -18.25
N THR A 7 40.54 40.39 -18.49
CA THR A 7 39.63 39.86 -17.48
C THR A 7 40.42 39.09 -16.43
N ARG A 8 40.49 39.60 -15.20
CA ARG A 8 40.97 38.83 -14.04
C ARG A 8 39.78 38.06 -13.44
N ILE A 9 39.81 36.74 -13.61
CA ILE A 9 38.97 35.80 -12.87
C ILE A 9 39.77 35.44 -11.61
N ASP A 10 39.39 36.00 -10.47
CA ASP A 10 39.94 35.60 -9.18
C ASP A 10 39.29 34.27 -8.76
N ILE A 11 39.96 33.15 -9.05
CA ILE A 11 39.59 31.84 -8.53
C ILE A 11 40.01 31.78 -7.06
N LYS A 12 39.07 32.08 -6.16
CA LYS A 12 39.26 31.93 -4.72
C LYS A 12 39.32 30.44 -4.39
N ALA A 13 40.52 29.95 -4.12
CA ALA A 13 40.78 28.56 -3.74
C ALA A 13 39.96 28.18 -2.49
N HIS A 14 39.11 27.18 -2.63
CA HIS A 14 38.38 26.52 -1.56
C HIS A 14 39.36 25.93 -0.55
N ARG A 15 39.40 26.48 0.66
CA ARG A 15 40.07 25.86 1.80
C ARG A 15 39.10 24.83 2.39
N THR A 16 39.26 23.56 2.02
CA THR A 16 38.53 22.43 2.59
C THR A 16 38.98 22.23 4.03
N SER A 17 38.14 22.67 4.97
CA SER A 17 38.27 22.31 6.38
C SER A 17 37.62 20.93 6.56
N SER A 18 38.43 19.94 6.93
CA SER A 18 37.94 18.62 7.36
C SER A 18 37.29 18.77 8.74
N PRO A 19 36.06 18.30 8.97
CA PRO A 19 35.52 18.22 10.31
C PRO A 19 36.05 16.96 11.00
N HIS A 20 36.87 17.14 12.03
CA HIS A 20 37.14 16.11 13.03
C HIS A 20 35.82 15.75 13.73
N LEU A 21 35.37 14.51 13.56
CA LEU A 21 34.27 13.92 14.33
C LEU A 21 34.76 13.60 15.74
N PRO A 22 34.07 14.03 16.82
CA PRO A 22 34.30 13.47 18.14
C PRO A 22 33.63 12.09 18.22
N PHE A 23 34.40 11.08 18.62
CA PHE A 23 33.90 9.77 19.03
C PHE A 23 32.97 9.94 20.26
N VAL A 24 31.66 9.88 20.02
CA VAL A 24 30.68 9.76 21.10
C VAL A 24 30.61 8.28 21.49
N GLY A 25 30.98 8.00 22.74
CA GLY A 25 30.94 6.68 23.33
C GLY A 25 29.52 6.09 23.29
N SER A 26 29.44 4.88 22.76
CA SER A 26 28.27 4.01 22.80
C SER A 26 27.97 3.59 24.25
N ASN A 27 27.11 4.35 24.94
CA ASN A 27 26.39 3.88 26.11
C ASN A 27 24.95 3.59 25.71
N LEU A 28 24.73 2.39 25.17
CA LEU A 28 23.39 1.83 24.98
C LEU A 28 22.86 1.40 26.36
N PRO A 29 21.71 1.90 26.83
CA PRO A 29 21.06 1.33 28.01
C PRO A 29 20.57 -0.08 27.66
N LEU A 30 21.03 -1.07 28.42
CA LEU A 30 20.50 -2.43 28.39
C LEU A 30 19.05 -2.40 28.87
N PHE A 31 18.10 -2.39 27.94
CA PHE A 31 16.70 -2.68 28.24
C PHE A 31 16.58 -4.14 28.67
N THR A 32 16.42 -4.35 29.96
CA THR A 32 16.05 -5.65 30.53
C THR A 32 14.58 -5.92 30.21
N TYR A 33 14.33 -6.73 29.19
CA TYR A 33 13.00 -7.28 28.96
C TYR A 33 12.72 -8.33 30.04
N ASN A 34 11.85 -8.00 30.99
CA ASN A 34 11.25 -8.97 31.91
C ASN A 34 10.35 -9.90 31.10
N LEU A 35 10.82 -11.13 30.82
CA LEU A 35 9.95 -12.20 30.36
C LEU A 35 9.02 -12.60 31.51
N PRO A 36 7.70 -12.75 31.29
CA PRO A 36 6.84 -13.37 32.28
C PRO A 36 7.25 -14.84 32.44
N SER A 37 7.57 -15.22 33.68
CA SER A 37 7.85 -16.58 34.12
C SER A 37 6.71 -17.54 33.76
N ILE A 38 6.91 -18.37 32.74
CA ILE A 38 6.05 -19.52 32.45
C ILE A 38 6.39 -20.59 33.49
N GLY A 39 5.55 -20.70 34.53
CA GLY A 39 5.65 -21.75 35.53
C GLY A 39 5.41 -23.16 34.93
N PRO A 40 5.97 -24.21 35.53
CA PRO A 40 5.82 -25.57 35.03
C PRO A 40 4.41 -26.10 35.34
N PHE A 41 3.57 -26.22 34.30
CA PHE A 41 2.34 -27.03 34.35
C PHE A 41 2.70 -28.52 34.24
N ILE A 42 3.28 -29.08 35.30
CA ILE A 42 3.41 -30.53 35.47
C ILE A 42 2.46 -30.95 36.57
N GLY A 43 1.42 -31.69 36.20
CA GLY A 43 0.64 -32.48 37.15
C GLY A 43 -0.86 -32.29 37.04
N ARG A 44 -1.50 -33.06 36.14
CA ARG A 44 -2.84 -33.60 36.45
C ARG A 44 -3.19 -34.83 35.63
N MET A 45 -3.38 -35.93 36.37
CA MET A 45 -4.34 -37.02 36.14
C MET A 45 -4.17 -37.92 34.91
N LEU A 46 -3.36 -38.96 35.08
CA LEU A 46 -3.61 -40.27 34.47
C LEU A 46 -4.49 -41.08 35.43
N THR A 47 -5.79 -41.20 35.14
CA THR A 47 -6.62 -42.26 35.74
C THR A 47 -6.55 -43.50 34.84
N PRO A 48 -6.43 -44.72 35.39
CA PRO A 48 -6.39 -45.93 34.58
C PRO A 48 -7.73 -46.16 33.89
N VAL A 49 -7.70 -46.36 32.57
CA VAL A 49 -8.85 -46.76 31.76
C VAL A 49 -9.17 -48.23 32.03
N PRO A 50 -10.42 -48.62 32.33
CA PRO A 50 -10.78 -50.02 32.54
C PRO A 50 -10.71 -50.81 31.23
N SER A 51 -10.05 -51.97 31.28
CA SER A 51 -9.89 -52.88 30.14
C SER A 51 -11.21 -53.58 29.82
N LEU A 52 -11.85 -53.19 28.72
CA LEU A 52 -13.01 -53.89 28.17
C LEU A 52 -12.54 -55.17 27.46
N ARG A 53 -12.96 -56.34 27.98
CA ARG A 53 -12.79 -57.62 27.28
C ARG A 53 -13.76 -57.67 26.09
N PRO A 54 -13.29 -57.98 24.87
CA PRO A 54 -14.18 -58.14 23.72
C PRO A 54 -15.06 -59.38 23.90
N LYS A 55 -16.38 -59.18 23.78
CA LYS A 55 -17.38 -60.26 23.74
C LYS A 55 -17.43 -60.83 22.32
N PRO A 56 -17.36 -62.16 22.12
CA PRO A 56 -17.50 -62.75 20.78
C PRO A 56 -18.92 -62.49 20.26
N ILE A 57 -19.00 -61.85 19.09
CA ILE A 57 -20.24 -61.56 18.37
C ILE A 57 -20.55 -62.79 17.51
N PRO A 58 -21.76 -63.39 17.59
CA PRO A 58 -22.16 -64.45 16.68
C PRO A 58 -22.36 -63.87 15.27
N SER A 59 -21.56 -64.35 14.32
CA SER A 59 -21.61 -63.99 12.91
C SER A 59 -22.68 -64.80 12.18
N HIS A 60 -23.93 -64.36 12.25
CA HIS A 60 -24.94 -64.72 11.24
C HIS A 60 -25.20 -63.49 10.38
N LEU A 61 -24.24 -63.16 9.52
CA LEU A 61 -24.46 -62.23 8.42
C LEU A 61 -24.75 -63.08 7.17
N ASN A 62 -26.04 -63.18 6.83
CA ASN A 62 -26.42 -63.47 5.46
C ASN A 62 -25.80 -62.39 4.59
N SER A 63 -24.72 -62.73 3.90
CA SER A 63 -24.12 -61.91 2.88
C SER A 63 -25.10 -61.84 1.71
N HIS A 64 -26.01 -60.88 1.74
CA HIS A 64 -26.44 -60.28 0.49
C HIS A 64 -25.19 -59.60 -0.07
N ALA A 65 -24.45 -60.36 -0.88
CA ALA A 65 -23.38 -59.84 -1.70
C ALA A 65 -23.97 -58.67 -2.50
N GLY A 66 -23.75 -57.45 -2.02
CA GLY A 66 -24.04 -56.25 -2.77
C GLY A 66 -23.25 -56.39 -4.06
N GLN A 67 -23.95 -56.56 -5.17
CA GLN A 67 -23.34 -56.65 -6.48
C GLN A 67 -22.46 -55.41 -6.64
N GLN A 68 -21.16 -55.63 -6.82
CA GLN A 68 -20.24 -54.56 -7.17
C GLN A 68 -20.64 -54.06 -8.56
N GLN A 69 -21.39 -52.96 -8.60
CA GLN A 69 -21.74 -52.27 -9.83
C GLN A 69 -20.48 -51.54 -10.32
N GLY A 70 -19.83 -52.10 -11.33
CA GLY A 70 -18.73 -51.46 -12.05
C GLY A 70 -19.26 -50.49 -13.11
N PHE A 71 -18.54 -49.40 -13.34
CA PHE A 71 -18.84 -48.47 -14.43
C PHE A 71 -18.68 -49.16 -15.79
N THR A 72 -19.60 -48.89 -16.71
CA THR A 72 -19.46 -49.40 -18.08
C THR A 72 -18.43 -48.57 -18.85
N LEU A 73 -17.76 -49.17 -19.83
CA LEU A 73 -16.80 -48.46 -20.69
C LEU A 73 -17.47 -47.28 -21.42
N MET A 74 -18.73 -47.44 -21.83
CA MET A 74 -19.53 -46.39 -22.45
C MET A 74 -19.75 -45.20 -21.51
N GLU A 75 -20.01 -45.47 -20.22
CA GLU A 75 -20.26 -44.45 -19.22
C GLU A 75 -19.00 -43.62 -18.92
N VAL A 76 -17.83 -44.27 -18.88
CA VAL A 76 -16.55 -43.55 -18.73
C VAL A 76 -16.27 -42.67 -19.97
N MET A 77 -16.59 -43.13 -21.18
CA MET A 77 -16.42 -42.31 -22.38
C MET A 77 -17.34 -41.08 -22.40
N VAL A 78 -18.62 -41.25 -22.06
CA VAL A 78 -19.58 -40.14 -22.02
C VAL A 78 -19.22 -39.14 -20.91
N THR A 79 -18.81 -39.62 -19.74
CA THR A 79 -18.38 -38.72 -18.65
C THR A 79 -17.12 -37.94 -19.02
N LEU A 80 -16.12 -38.57 -19.65
CA LEU A 80 -14.93 -37.87 -20.16
C LEU A 80 -15.28 -36.85 -21.25
N ALA A 81 -16.23 -37.17 -22.14
CA ALA A 81 -16.70 -36.23 -23.16
C ALA A 81 -17.36 -35.00 -22.53
N ILE A 82 -18.22 -35.19 -21.53
CA ILE A 82 -18.87 -34.08 -20.79
C ILE A 82 -17.83 -33.26 -20.02
N VAL A 83 -16.89 -33.92 -19.32
CA VAL A 83 -15.81 -33.23 -18.59
C VAL A 83 -14.93 -32.42 -19.54
N GLY A 84 -14.60 -32.95 -20.73
CA GLY A 84 -13.84 -32.24 -21.74
C GLY A 84 -14.56 -30.98 -22.24
N ILE A 85 -15.87 -31.07 -22.50
CA ILE A 85 -16.68 -29.90 -22.90
C ILE A 85 -16.70 -28.87 -21.77
N LEU A 86 -16.99 -29.29 -20.53
CA LEU A 86 -17.05 -28.38 -19.38
C LEU A 86 -15.69 -27.73 -19.09
N ALA A 87 -14.58 -28.45 -19.24
CA ALA A 87 -13.23 -27.93 -19.02
C ALA A 87 -12.89 -26.75 -19.95
N THR A 88 -13.45 -26.72 -21.17
CA THR A 88 -13.25 -25.60 -22.11
C THR A 88 -14.05 -24.35 -21.75
N LEU A 89 -15.19 -24.51 -21.08
CA LEU A 89 -16.06 -23.39 -20.67
C LEU A 89 -15.75 -22.87 -19.26
N ALA A 90 -15.08 -23.67 -18.43
CA ALA A 90 -14.90 -23.41 -17.01
C ALA A 90 -13.68 -22.53 -16.65
N VAL A 91 -12.98 -21.94 -17.62
CA VAL A 91 -11.86 -21.02 -17.35
C VAL A 91 -12.38 -19.59 -17.38
N PRO A 92 -12.82 -19.00 -16.25
CA PRO A 92 -13.00 -17.56 -16.19
C PRO A 92 -11.65 -16.89 -16.50
N ASN A 93 -11.67 -15.68 -17.04
CA ASN A 93 -10.46 -14.89 -17.21
C ASN A 93 -9.91 -14.48 -15.82
N TRP A 94 -9.16 -15.37 -15.17
CA TRP A 94 -8.58 -15.17 -13.85
C TRP A 94 -7.74 -13.87 -13.77
N GLY A 95 -7.11 -13.48 -14.89
CA GLY A 95 -6.34 -12.25 -14.98
C GLY A 95 -7.20 -10.99 -14.75
N GLU A 96 -8.42 -10.95 -15.29
CA GLU A 96 -9.37 -9.84 -15.09
C GLU A 96 -9.84 -9.76 -13.64
N PHE A 97 -10.17 -10.90 -13.04
CA PHE A 97 -10.60 -10.95 -11.64
C PHE A 97 -9.50 -10.47 -10.68
N VAL A 98 -8.28 -10.98 -10.86
CA VAL A 98 -7.13 -10.56 -10.04
C VAL A 98 -6.84 -9.07 -10.25
N ARG A 99 -6.90 -8.57 -11.49
CA ARG A 99 -6.69 -7.15 -11.77
C ARG A 99 -7.74 -6.26 -11.12
N ASN A 100 -9.01 -6.61 -11.21
CA ASN A 100 -10.10 -5.85 -10.58
C ASN A 100 -9.99 -5.85 -9.04
N SER A 101 -9.51 -6.96 -8.47
CA SER A 101 -9.20 -7.07 -7.05
C SER A 101 -8.04 -6.13 -6.67
N ARG A 102 -6.97 -6.09 -7.47
CA ARG A 102 -5.84 -5.15 -7.28
C ARG A 102 -6.29 -3.69 -7.39
N ILE A 103 -7.06 -3.33 -8.43
CA ILE A 103 -7.63 -1.98 -8.59
C ILE A 103 -8.43 -1.59 -7.34
N SER A 104 -9.33 -2.47 -6.88
CA SER A 104 -10.18 -2.20 -5.71
C SER A 104 -9.36 -2.02 -4.43
N SER A 105 -8.36 -2.88 -4.21
CA SER A 105 -7.46 -2.77 -3.06
C SER A 105 -6.65 -1.47 -3.09
N THR A 106 -6.07 -1.11 -4.23
CA THR A 106 -5.31 0.13 -4.39
C THR A 106 -6.19 1.36 -4.20
N THR A 107 -7.39 1.37 -4.77
CA THR A 107 -8.39 2.44 -4.56
C THR A 107 -8.71 2.61 -3.08
N ASN A 108 -8.98 1.52 -2.36
CA ASN A 108 -9.32 1.58 -0.94
C ASN A 108 -8.14 2.06 -0.08
N ASN A 109 -6.91 1.59 -0.37
CA ASN A 109 -5.71 2.05 0.32
C ASN A 109 -5.47 3.55 0.11
N PHE A 110 -5.64 4.04 -1.11
CA PHE A 110 -5.43 5.44 -1.43
C PHE A 110 -6.49 6.35 -0.79
N ILE A 111 -7.76 5.92 -0.75
CA ILE A 111 -8.83 6.61 -0.01
C ILE A 111 -8.56 6.59 1.49
N GLY A 112 -8.06 5.48 2.01
CA GLY A 112 -7.61 5.37 3.40
C GLY A 112 -6.54 6.42 3.72
N ALA A 113 -5.57 6.61 2.82
CA ALA A 113 -4.54 7.63 2.96
C ALA A 113 -5.11 9.07 2.92
N MET A 114 -6.04 9.37 2.02
CA MET A 114 -6.73 10.67 1.98
C MET A 114 -7.49 10.95 3.27
N ASN A 115 -8.25 9.97 3.77
CA ASN A 115 -8.99 10.10 5.03
C ASN A 115 -8.05 10.25 6.23
N LEU A 116 -6.94 9.52 6.24
CA LEU A 116 -5.91 9.66 7.26
C LEU A 116 -5.32 11.07 7.26
N ALA A 117 -4.91 11.58 6.09
CA ALA A 117 -4.38 12.94 5.95
C ALA A 117 -5.37 13.99 6.45
N ARG A 118 -6.65 13.88 6.04
CA ARG A 118 -7.72 14.77 6.51
C ARG A 118 -7.87 14.75 8.03
N VAL A 119 -7.96 13.55 8.61
CA VAL A 119 -8.17 13.39 10.06
C VAL A 119 -6.96 13.92 10.84
N GLU A 120 -5.74 13.70 10.34
CA GLU A 120 -4.53 14.25 10.98
C GLU A 120 -4.47 15.78 10.90
N ALA A 121 -4.98 16.40 9.83
CA ALA A 121 -5.10 17.85 9.74
C ALA A 121 -6.00 18.41 10.86
N ILE A 122 -7.16 17.77 11.04
CA ILE A 122 -8.13 18.15 12.07
C ILE A 122 -7.56 17.92 13.48
N LYS A 123 -6.98 16.74 13.74
CA LYS A 123 -6.43 16.40 15.06
C LYS A 123 -5.31 17.31 15.48
N ARG A 124 -4.41 17.66 14.56
CA ARG A 124 -3.21 18.45 14.84
C ARG A 124 -3.47 19.96 14.74
N GLY A 125 -4.58 20.37 14.13
CA GLY A 125 -4.91 21.78 13.92
C GLY A 125 -3.95 22.49 12.94
N VAL A 126 -3.31 21.74 12.04
CA VAL A 126 -2.34 22.24 11.05
C VAL A 126 -2.65 21.67 9.67
N ASN A 127 -2.12 22.30 8.63
CA ASN A 127 -2.24 21.79 7.27
C ASN A 127 -1.54 20.42 7.17
N VAL A 128 -2.15 19.48 6.45
CA VAL A 128 -1.55 18.17 6.15
C VAL A 128 -1.62 17.94 4.65
N ILE A 129 -0.51 17.49 4.07
CA ILE A 129 -0.45 17.14 2.66
C ILE A 129 -0.35 15.63 2.50
N LEU A 130 -1.04 15.11 1.49
CA LEU A 130 -0.78 13.83 0.88
C LEU A 130 -0.04 14.12 -0.42
N CYS A 131 1.20 13.68 -0.60
CA CYS A 131 1.99 13.93 -1.81
C CYS A 131 2.45 12.63 -2.46
N ARG A 132 2.68 12.63 -3.76
CA ARG A 132 3.32 11.49 -4.43
C ARG A 132 4.80 11.44 -4.11
N SER A 133 5.36 10.23 -4.04
CA SER A 133 6.80 10.02 -3.96
C SER A 133 7.35 9.50 -5.29
N ASP A 134 8.63 9.71 -5.53
CA ASP A 134 9.43 8.99 -6.53
C ASP A 134 10.03 7.69 -5.98
N SER A 135 10.18 7.58 -4.66
CA SER A 135 10.68 6.37 -4.01
C SER A 135 10.25 6.30 -2.54
N SER A 136 9.04 5.78 -2.31
CA SER A 136 8.47 5.59 -0.96
C SER A 136 9.23 4.58 -0.11
N THR A 137 10.08 3.73 -0.70
CA THR A 137 10.80 2.66 0.00
C THR A 137 12.18 3.07 0.52
N THR A 138 12.61 4.31 0.30
CA THR A 138 13.90 4.81 0.80
C THR A 138 13.83 5.12 2.30
N ALA A 139 14.99 5.23 2.96
CA ALA A 139 15.05 5.56 4.39
C ALA A 139 14.54 6.99 4.70
N ALA A 140 14.61 7.90 3.72
CA ALA A 140 14.13 9.27 3.81
C ALA A 140 13.36 9.61 2.52
N PRO A 141 12.11 9.12 2.38
CA PRO A 141 11.33 9.36 1.19
C PRO A 141 10.94 10.85 1.12
N THR A 142 10.84 11.38 -0.11
CA THR A 142 10.46 12.77 -0.35
C THR A 142 9.29 12.85 -1.31
N CYS A 143 8.56 13.98 -1.28
CA CYS A 143 7.55 14.24 -2.30
C CYS A 143 8.25 14.53 -3.62
N GLY A 144 7.82 13.87 -4.69
CA GLY A 144 8.52 13.92 -5.97
C GLY A 144 7.84 13.12 -7.07
N GLY A 145 8.62 12.69 -8.05
CA GLY A 145 8.16 11.76 -9.07
C GLY A 145 7.53 12.39 -10.31
N THR A 146 7.24 11.51 -11.26
CA THR A 146 6.73 11.82 -12.60
C THR A 146 5.41 12.59 -12.54
N ALA A 147 5.26 13.59 -13.41
CA ALA A 147 4.02 14.34 -13.54
C ALA A 147 2.80 13.41 -13.61
N ASN A 148 1.76 13.76 -12.88
CA ASN A 148 0.50 13.03 -12.78
C ASN A 148 0.51 11.60 -12.24
N THR A 149 1.66 11.02 -11.91
CA THR A 149 1.73 9.59 -11.59
C THR A 149 2.08 9.34 -10.13
N TRP A 150 1.28 8.52 -9.46
CA TRP A 150 1.39 8.19 -8.04
C TRP A 150 1.76 6.71 -7.82
N SER A 151 2.49 6.11 -8.77
CA SER A 151 2.80 4.68 -8.77
C SER A 151 3.91 4.26 -7.81
N GLU A 152 4.84 5.16 -7.49
CA GLU A 152 5.97 4.85 -6.59
C GLU A 152 5.61 5.06 -5.11
N GLY A 153 4.32 5.23 -4.82
CA GLY A 153 3.77 5.44 -3.49
C GLY A 153 3.48 6.91 -3.19
N TRP A 154 3.09 7.16 -1.94
CA TRP A 154 2.69 8.47 -1.46
C TRP A 154 3.13 8.68 -0.02
N LEU A 155 3.18 9.92 0.41
CA LEU A 155 3.62 10.31 1.75
C LEU A 155 2.59 11.26 2.34
N ILE A 156 2.44 11.21 3.66
CA ILE A 156 1.58 12.12 4.41
C ILE A 156 2.45 12.93 5.37
N TYR A 157 2.41 14.25 5.25
CA TYR A 157 3.18 15.17 6.10
C TYR A 157 2.26 16.17 6.82
N ALA A 158 2.50 16.37 8.11
CA ALA A 158 1.96 17.49 8.87
C ALA A 158 2.83 18.74 8.70
N LEU A 159 2.21 19.89 8.55
CA LEU A 159 2.90 21.11 8.19
C LEU A 159 2.62 22.23 9.22
N PRO A 160 3.17 22.12 10.45
CA PRO A 160 3.02 23.15 11.46
C PRO A 160 3.74 24.43 11.04
N GLY A 161 3.06 25.59 11.16
CA GLY A 161 3.69 26.90 10.95
C GLY A 161 3.78 27.40 9.50
N VAL A 162 3.35 26.62 8.50
CA VAL A 162 3.27 27.05 7.09
C VAL A 162 1.82 27.29 6.63
N ALA A 163 1.02 27.91 7.50
CA ALA A 163 -0.35 28.29 7.16
C ALA A 163 -0.33 29.22 5.93
N ASN A 164 -1.03 28.81 4.86
CA ASN A 164 -1.19 29.53 3.59
C ASN A 164 0.01 29.50 2.62
N GLN A 165 1.04 28.69 2.86
CA GLN A 165 2.08 28.48 1.85
C GLN A 165 1.61 27.43 0.83
N ARG A 166 0.82 27.89 -0.17
CA ARG A 166 0.40 27.07 -1.34
C ARG A 166 1.57 26.49 -2.13
N ASP A 167 2.78 26.97 -1.87
CA ASP A 167 4.01 26.46 -2.43
C ASP A 167 4.60 25.39 -1.51
N TYR A 168 3.93 24.25 -1.43
CA TYR A 168 4.47 23.00 -0.89
C TYR A 168 5.59 22.41 -1.80
N ARG A 169 6.10 23.20 -2.76
CA ARG A 169 7.08 22.81 -3.80
C ARG A 169 8.44 22.44 -3.24
N ASP A 170 8.75 22.86 -2.02
CA ASP A 170 10.04 22.63 -1.38
C ASP A 170 9.92 21.65 -0.19
N THR A 171 9.14 20.60 -0.38
CA THR A 171 9.13 19.43 0.51
C THR A 171 10.47 18.66 0.52
N ALA A 172 11.43 19.02 -0.33
CA ALA A 172 12.81 18.56 -0.20
C ALA A 172 13.48 19.11 1.08
N VAL A 173 13.00 20.26 1.58
CA VAL A 173 13.52 20.92 2.78
C VAL A 173 12.78 20.48 4.07
N LEU A 174 11.56 19.92 3.96
CA LEU A 174 10.77 19.48 5.12
C LEU A 174 11.40 18.32 5.93
N PRO A 175 12.00 17.28 5.32
CA PRO A 175 12.65 16.20 6.05
C PRO A 175 13.84 16.69 6.89
N ASP A 176 14.60 17.65 6.35
CA ASP A 176 15.81 18.19 7.01
C ASP A 176 15.48 19.19 8.12
N LEU A 177 14.34 19.88 8.03
CA LEU A 177 13.92 20.86 9.04
C LEU A 177 13.03 20.27 10.15
N LEU A 178 12.26 19.21 9.88
CA LEU A 178 11.31 18.64 10.85
C LEU A 178 11.08 17.11 10.63
N PRO A 179 11.97 16.23 11.13
CA PRO A 179 11.84 14.78 10.95
C PRO A 179 10.57 14.16 11.58
N ASP A 180 9.90 14.88 12.49
CA ASP A 180 8.67 14.43 13.19
C ASP A 180 7.37 14.82 12.45
N THR A 181 7.46 15.22 11.18
CA THR A 181 6.30 15.64 10.38
C THR A 181 5.76 14.55 9.45
N LEU A 182 6.55 13.50 9.18
CA LEU A 182 6.09 12.36 8.38
C LEU A 182 5.12 11.50 9.21
N ILE A 183 3.87 11.47 8.78
CA ILE A 183 2.80 10.71 9.44
C ILE A 183 2.76 9.27 8.92
N ALA A 184 2.80 9.10 7.60
CA ALA A 184 2.63 7.79 6.98
C ALA A 184 3.24 7.74 5.58
N VAL A 185 3.63 6.53 5.19
CA VAL A 185 4.16 6.19 3.87
C VAL A 185 3.24 5.13 3.26
N GLY A 186 2.77 5.41 2.05
CA GLY A 186 2.03 4.49 1.21
C GLY A 186 2.96 3.66 0.33
N PRO A 187 2.66 2.36 0.11
CA PRO A 187 3.50 1.50 -0.69
C PRO A 187 3.46 1.88 -2.18
N PRO A 188 4.48 1.50 -2.96
CA PRO A 188 4.40 1.55 -4.41
C PRO A 188 3.33 0.57 -4.91
N THR A 189 2.75 0.87 -6.07
CA THR A 189 1.70 0.07 -6.69
C THR A 189 2.26 -0.82 -7.79
N GLU A 190 2.01 -2.13 -7.71
CA GLU A 190 2.47 -3.09 -8.72
C GLU A 190 1.40 -3.31 -9.81
N ASN A 191 1.74 -3.07 -11.07
CA ASN A 191 0.84 -3.25 -12.23
C ASN A 191 -0.50 -2.47 -12.14
N ILE A 192 -0.52 -1.43 -11.30
CA ILE A 192 -1.59 -0.45 -11.16
C ILE A 192 -0.94 0.92 -11.22
N THR A 193 -1.60 1.89 -11.83
CA THR A 193 -1.19 3.29 -11.88
C THR A 193 -2.30 4.15 -11.32
N ILE A 194 -1.91 5.08 -10.47
CA ILE A 194 -2.80 6.14 -9.99
C ILE A 194 -2.43 7.42 -10.74
N LEU A 195 -3.38 7.98 -11.46
CA LEU A 195 -3.24 9.19 -12.26
C LEU A 195 -4.01 10.34 -11.61
N SER A 196 -3.43 11.53 -11.52
CA SER A 196 -4.16 12.75 -11.16
C SER A 196 -4.65 13.51 -12.40
N ASN A 197 -5.70 14.31 -12.23
CA ASN A 197 -6.34 15.07 -13.32
C ASN A 197 -5.50 16.22 -13.91
N THR A 198 -4.42 16.66 -13.26
CA THR A 198 -3.61 17.80 -13.75
C THR A 198 -2.11 17.57 -13.53
N ASN A 199 -1.30 17.73 -14.59
CA ASN A 199 0.14 17.45 -14.59
C ASN A 199 0.93 18.15 -13.47
N GLY A 200 0.40 19.25 -12.93
CA GLY A 200 0.97 20.01 -11.83
C GLY A 200 0.58 19.54 -10.42
N ASN A 201 -0.39 18.64 -10.28
CA ASN A 201 -0.83 18.13 -8.97
C ASN A 201 0.24 17.20 -8.41
N ARG A 202 1.01 17.72 -7.45
CA ARG A 202 2.06 17.00 -6.71
C ARG A 202 1.56 16.53 -5.34
N TRP A 203 0.50 17.15 -4.85
CA TRP A 203 -0.06 16.91 -3.52
C TRP A 203 -1.55 17.24 -3.49
N LEU A 204 -2.21 16.66 -2.50
CA LEU A 204 -3.53 17.01 -2.02
C LEU A 204 -3.37 17.63 -0.64
N ALA A 205 -3.75 18.89 -0.48
CA ALA A 205 -3.63 19.60 0.79
C ALA A 205 -4.95 19.65 1.56
N PHE A 206 -4.91 19.38 2.85
CA PHE A 206 -6.03 19.52 3.78
C PHE A 206 -5.76 20.65 4.79
N ASN A 207 -6.77 21.49 4.98
CA ASN A 207 -6.78 22.52 6.02
C ASN A 207 -7.10 21.92 7.40
N PRO A 208 -6.84 22.66 8.50
CA PRO A 208 -7.17 22.24 9.87
C PRO A 208 -8.65 21.93 10.12
N ASP A 209 -9.58 22.43 9.29
CA ASP A 209 -11.01 22.11 9.35
C ASP A 209 -11.39 20.86 8.53
N GLY A 210 -10.41 20.25 7.86
CA GLY A 210 -10.57 19.09 6.99
C GLY A 210 -11.10 19.42 5.58
N SER A 211 -11.26 20.70 5.24
CA SER A 211 -11.49 21.13 3.84
C SER A 211 -10.22 20.99 3.00
N LEU A 212 -10.35 21.02 1.67
CA LEU A 212 -9.20 21.05 0.78
C LEU A 212 -8.62 22.47 0.65
N ASP A 213 -7.30 22.57 0.60
CA ASP A 213 -6.57 23.77 0.15
C ASP A 213 -6.25 23.64 -1.36
N GLU A 214 -7.30 23.49 -2.16
CA GLU A 214 -7.24 23.34 -3.61
C GLU A 214 -8.18 24.34 -4.29
N THR A 215 -7.93 24.67 -5.56
CA THR A 215 -8.78 25.61 -6.32
C THR A 215 -10.07 24.98 -6.84
N GLY A 216 -10.21 23.66 -6.73
CA GLY A 216 -11.36 22.89 -7.19
C GLY A 216 -11.32 21.47 -6.64
N GLU A 217 -12.25 20.62 -7.09
CA GLU A 217 -12.24 19.20 -6.70
C GLU A 217 -11.00 18.50 -7.24
N ALA A 218 -10.36 17.71 -6.40
CA ALA A 218 -9.23 16.87 -6.81
C ALA A 218 -9.77 15.56 -7.39
N THR A 219 -9.29 15.15 -8.56
CA THR A 219 -9.71 13.89 -9.18
C THR A 219 -8.51 13.00 -9.49
N TYR A 220 -8.65 11.72 -9.13
CA TYR A 220 -7.67 10.67 -9.35
C TYR A 220 -8.33 9.50 -10.08
N GLN A 221 -7.54 8.77 -10.86
CA GLN A 221 -7.97 7.57 -11.57
C GLN A 221 -7.01 6.42 -11.24
N VAL A 222 -7.56 5.30 -10.79
CA VAL A 222 -6.82 4.08 -10.52
C VAL A 222 -7.00 3.12 -11.68
N CYS A 223 -5.89 2.78 -12.34
CA CYS A 223 -5.85 2.11 -13.63
C CYS A 223 -4.94 0.89 -13.62
N GLY A 224 -5.35 -0.22 -14.22
CA GLY A 224 -4.47 -1.40 -14.36
C GLY A 224 -3.71 -1.48 -15.68
N LYS A 225 -4.28 -0.96 -16.76
CA LYS A 225 -3.67 -0.95 -18.10
C LYS A 225 -4.25 0.18 -18.95
N ALA A 226 -3.48 0.74 -19.86
CA ALA A 226 -3.98 1.68 -20.88
C ALA A 226 -5.15 1.07 -21.66
N GLY A 227 -6.22 1.85 -21.83
CA GLY A 227 -7.44 1.41 -22.51
C GLY A 227 -8.33 0.44 -21.72
N SER A 228 -7.98 0.10 -20.47
CA SER A 228 -8.86 -0.68 -19.57
C SER A 228 -9.80 0.21 -18.77
N THR A 229 -10.79 -0.42 -18.12
CA THR A 229 -11.67 0.25 -17.17
C THR A 229 -10.97 0.42 -15.81
N GLY A 230 -10.94 1.66 -15.32
CA GLY A 230 -10.40 2.03 -14.02
C GLY A 230 -11.49 2.50 -13.06
N ARG A 231 -11.07 2.94 -11.87
CA ARG A 231 -11.93 3.59 -10.86
C ARG A 231 -11.55 5.06 -10.70
N GLY A 232 -12.54 5.95 -10.74
CA GLY A 232 -12.34 7.36 -10.41
C GLY A 232 -12.51 7.60 -8.92
N ILE A 233 -11.70 8.52 -8.39
CA ILE A 233 -11.82 9.04 -7.03
C ILE A 233 -11.90 10.55 -7.16
N THR A 234 -12.95 11.16 -6.62
CA THR A 234 -13.11 12.61 -6.56
C THR A 234 -13.13 13.03 -5.11
N VAL A 235 -12.32 14.02 -4.77
CA VAL A 235 -12.29 14.65 -3.45
C VAL A 235 -12.92 16.03 -3.59
N SER A 236 -14.09 16.18 -2.97
CA SER A 236 -14.81 17.46 -2.92
C SER A 236 -14.02 18.52 -2.15
N LEU A 237 -14.32 19.81 -2.37
CA LEU A 237 -13.68 20.91 -1.63
C LEU A 237 -13.87 20.84 -0.11
N VAL A 238 -14.91 20.17 0.37
CA VAL A 238 -15.09 19.90 1.80
C VAL A 238 -14.19 18.76 2.31
N GLY A 239 -13.31 18.21 1.48
CA GLY A 239 -12.27 17.22 1.77
C GLY A 239 -12.75 15.76 1.77
N ARG A 240 -13.97 15.45 1.32
CA ARG A 240 -14.53 14.10 1.38
C ARG A 240 -14.19 13.35 0.09
N PRO A 241 -13.46 12.22 0.15
CA PRO A 241 -13.23 11.37 -1.02
C PRO A 241 -14.49 10.54 -1.35
N ASN A 242 -14.79 10.42 -2.63
CA ASN A 242 -15.87 9.60 -3.17
C ASN A 242 -15.35 8.78 -4.37
N VAL A 243 -15.77 7.52 -4.45
CA VAL A 243 -15.46 6.66 -5.59
C VAL A 243 -16.56 6.82 -6.62
N SER A 244 -16.19 7.18 -7.86
CA SER A 244 -17.15 7.16 -8.94
C SER A 244 -17.45 5.70 -9.32
N ASN A 245 -18.74 5.38 -9.46
CA ASN A 245 -19.20 4.07 -9.92
C ASN A 245 -19.06 3.89 -11.44
N TYR A 246 -18.65 4.93 -12.16
CA TYR A 246 -18.45 4.88 -13.60
C TYR A 246 -17.06 4.34 -13.91
N SER A 247 -17.02 3.30 -14.76
CA SER A 247 -15.78 2.81 -15.33
C SER A 247 -15.18 3.88 -16.24
N LEU A 248 -14.10 4.51 -15.81
CA LEU A 248 -13.37 5.49 -16.62
C LEU A 248 -12.36 4.76 -17.50
N SER A 249 -12.28 5.11 -18.78
CA SER A 249 -11.22 4.61 -19.66
C SER A 249 -9.88 5.17 -19.20
N CYS A 250 -8.91 4.29 -18.96
CA CYS A 250 -7.56 4.70 -18.57
C CYS A 250 -6.80 5.29 -19.77
N SER A 251 -6.67 6.62 -19.79
CA SER A 251 -5.80 7.37 -20.71
C SER A 251 -4.57 7.86 -19.94
N TYR A 252 -3.39 7.41 -20.36
CA TYR A 252 -2.09 7.79 -19.80
C TYR A 252 -1.53 9.00 -20.54
#